data_AF-C5H9G6-F1
#
_entry.id   AF-C5H9G6-F1
#
_cell.length_a   1.000
_cell.length_b   1.000
_cell.length_c   1.000
_cell.angle_alpha   90.00
_cell.angle_beta   90.00
_cell.angle_gamma   90.00
#
_symmetry.space_group_name_H-M   'P 1'
#
loop_
_entity.id
_entity.type
_entity.pdbx_description
1 polymer ?
#
loop_
_entity_poly.entity_id
_entity_poly.type
_entity_poly.pdbx_seq_one_letter_code
_entity_poly.pdbx_strand_id
1 'polypeptide(L)'
;EGHGTGTPTGDPLEAEAIARVFGGEAGVLIGSVKPNLGHSEGASGITSLIKAVLSLENQIIAPNIKFSKPNPKIPFKKSNLRVPVEPTSWPEDRDERISINSFGLGGSNAHVVIDSARSFQTWQPAASDLSRRVTKTMSAANSQLMVLSANSASSLQRMGRDFQDWLTDELDKPASSQRLRDAAYTLANRREHLPHRSFIVASRDHAGAASPGRRISDPPPSLVMVFSGHGAQW
;
A
#
# COMPACT_ATOMS: atom_id res chain seq x y z
N GLU A 1 -10.19 -15.98 -2.12
CA GLU A 1 -10.91 -14.94 -2.86
C GLU A 1 -11.61 -15.58 -4.06
N GLY A 2 -12.89 -15.88 -3.92
CA GLY A 2 -13.67 -16.52 -4.98
C GLY A 2 -14.01 -15.55 -6.11
N HIS A 3 -14.40 -16.10 -7.26
CA HIS A 3 -15.04 -15.35 -8.32
C HIS A 3 -16.35 -14.75 -7.79
N GLY A 4 -17.15 -15.51 -7.03
CA GLY A 4 -18.14 -15.02 -6.07
C GLY A 4 -19.02 -13.91 -6.61
N THR A 5 -19.72 -14.18 -7.71
CA THR A 5 -20.59 -13.22 -8.41
C THR A 5 -21.96 -13.06 -7.77
N GLY A 6 -22.30 -13.89 -6.78
CA GLY A 6 -23.61 -13.83 -6.13
C GLY A 6 -24.70 -14.50 -6.98
N THR A 7 -24.32 -15.32 -7.96
CA THR A 7 -25.30 -15.93 -8.88
C THR A 7 -25.88 -17.21 -8.27
N PRO A 8 -27.19 -17.46 -8.40
CA PRO A 8 -27.83 -18.65 -7.81
C PRO A 8 -27.24 -19.99 -8.27
N THR A 9 -26.66 -20.02 -9.46
CA THR A 9 -26.05 -21.21 -10.07
C THR A 9 -24.55 -21.22 -9.93
N GLY A 10 -23.87 -20.08 -10.12
CA GLY A 10 -22.41 -20.01 -10.11
C GLY A 10 -21.83 -20.20 -8.71
N ASP A 11 -22.41 -19.58 -7.67
CA ASP A 11 -21.87 -19.67 -6.31
C ASP A 11 -21.85 -21.11 -5.77
N PRO A 12 -22.91 -21.95 -5.94
CA PRO A 12 -22.84 -23.36 -5.58
C PRO A 12 -21.77 -24.15 -6.34
N LEU A 13 -21.65 -23.94 -7.66
CA LEU A 13 -20.68 -24.66 -8.49
C LEU A 13 -19.23 -24.29 -8.12
N GLU A 14 -18.97 -23.00 -7.91
CA GLU A 14 -17.67 -22.54 -7.45
C GLU A 14 -17.33 -23.10 -6.06
N ALA A 15 -18.27 -23.01 -5.11
CA ALA A 15 -18.03 -23.50 -3.76
C ALA A 15 -17.84 -25.01 -3.73
N GLU A 16 -18.51 -25.76 -4.60
CA GLU A 16 -18.27 -27.19 -4.77
C GLU A 16 -16.86 -27.48 -5.32
N ALA A 17 -16.41 -26.71 -6.33
CA ALA A 17 -15.04 -26.84 -6.84
C ALA A 17 -13.99 -26.54 -5.74
N ILE A 18 -14.21 -25.49 -4.94
CA ILE A 18 -13.37 -25.16 -3.79
C ILE A 18 -13.40 -26.30 -2.76
N ALA A 19 -14.57 -26.83 -2.43
CA ALA A 19 -14.72 -27.94 -1.48
C ALA A 19 -13.97 -29.20 -1.91
N ARG A 20 -13.92 -29.50 -3.21
CA ARG A 20 -13.20 -30.68 -3.73
C ARG A 20 -11.68 -30.56 -3.58
N VAL A 21 -11.15 -29.33 -3.63
CA VAL A 21 -9.69 -29.08 -3.58
C VAL A 21 -9.21 -28.78 -2.16
N PHE A 22 -9.96 -27.95 -1.43
CA PHE A 22 -9.56 -27.40 -0.12
C PHE A 22 -10.47 -27.83 1.04
N GLY A 23 -11.55 -28.57 0.76
CA GLY A 23 -12.40 -29.10 1.81
C GLY A 23 -11.72 -30.22 2.61
N GLY A 24 -12.24 -30.48 3.80
CA GLY A 24 -11.70 -31.49 4.71
C GLY A 24 -11.62 -30.96 6.14
N GLU A 25 -10.75 -31.57 6.95
CA GLU A 25 -10.63 -31.25 8.38
C GLU A 25 -10.19 -29.80 8.63
N ALA A 26 -9.14 -29.33 7.95
CA ALA A 26 -8.65 -27.95 8.10
C ALA A 26 -9.61 -26.90 7.50
N GLY A 27 -10.33 -27.27 6.43
CA GLY A 27 -11.22 -26.38 5.70
C GLY A 27 -10.54 -25.16 5.09
N VAL A 28 -11.35 -24.20 4.62
CA VAL A 28 -10.84 -22.95 4.05
C VAL A 28 -11.80 -21.78 4.29
N LEU A 29 -11.23 -20.59 4.43
CA LEU A 29 -11.98 -19.34 4.45
C LEU A 29 -12.24 -18.88 3.01
N ILE A 30 -13.50 -18.63 2.67
CA ILE A 30 -13.93 -18.14 1.35
C ILE A 30 -14.61 -16.79 1.48
N GLY A 31 -14.42 -15.92 0.49
CA GLY A 31 -15.03 -14.60 0.41
C GLY A 31 -14.82 -13.99 -0.97
N SER A 32 -15.43 -12.84 -1.21
CA SER A 32 -15.36 -12.10 -2.48
C SER A 32 -15.26 -10.60 -2.20
N VAL A 33 -14.59 -9.84 -3.06
CA VAL A 33 -14.59 -8.37 -3.02
C VAL A 33 -15.86 -7.76 -3.63
N LYS A 34 -16.59 -8.53 -4.44
CA LYS A 34 -17.73 -8.04 -5.23
C LYS A 34 -18.90 -7.50 -4.40
N PRO A 35 -19.21 -8.00 -3.19
CA PRO A 35 -20.22 -7.36 -2.35
C PRO A 35 -19.92 -5.89 -2.00
N ASN A 36 -18.64 -5.51 -1.96
CA ASN A 36 -18.14 -4.16 -1.65
C ASN A 36 -18.09 -3.25 -2.88
N LEU A 37 -17.55 -3.76 -4.00
CA LEU A 37 -17.23 -2.93 -5.18
C LEU A 37 -18.06 -3.27 -6.44
N GLY A 38 -18.95 -4.25 -6.35
CA GLY A 38 -19.65 -4.81 -7.51
C GLY A 38 -18.75 -5.69 -8.37
N HIS A 39 -19.29 -6.12 -9.51
CA HIS A 39 -18.53 -6.86 -10.51
C HIS A 39 -17.90 -5.88 -11.50
N SER A 40 -16.59 -5.62 -11.35
CA SER A 40 -15.83 -4.68 -12.20
C SER A 40 -15.42 -5.26 -13.56
N GLU A 41 -16.15 -6.25 -14.07
CA GLU A 41 -15.92 -6.95 -15.34
C GLU A 41 -14.44 -7.28 -15.61
N GLY A 42 -13.84 -6.68 -16.65
CA GLY A 42 -12.44 -6.90 -17.02
C GLY A 42 -11.43 -6.58 -15.92
N ALA A 43 -11.80 -5.76 -14.93
CA ALA A 43 -10.96 -5.45 -13.78
C ALA A 43 -11.20 -6.37 -12.56
N SER A 44 -12.12 -7.33 -12.62
CA SER A 44 -12.48 -8.13 -11.44
C SER A 44 -11.31 -8.96 -10.89
N GLY A 45 -10.48 -9.53 -11.76
CA GLY A 45 -9.30 -10.27 -11.33
C GLY A 45 -8.30 -9.39 -10.57
N ILE A 46 -7.99 -8.20 -11.09
CA ILE A 46 -7.05 -7.27 -10.43
C ILE A 46 -7.62 -6.68 -9.15
N THR A 47 -8.94 -6.41 -9.07
CA THR A 47 -9.59 -5.98 -7.83
C THR A 47 -9.46 -7.04 -6.72
N SER A 48 -9.68 -8.31 -7.06
CA SER A 48 -9.51 -9.43 -6.14
C SER A 48 -8.04 -9.61 -5.72
N LEU A 49 -7.08 -9.41 -6.64
CA LEU A 49 -5.65 -9.43 -6.32
C LEU A 49 -5.25 -8.31 -5.36
N ILE A 50 -5.74 -7.07 -5.57
CA ILE A 50 -5.48 -5.94 -4.67
C ILE A 50 -5.99 -6.23 -3.27
N LYS A 51 -7.23 -6.74 -3.14
CA LYS A 51 -7.77 -7.17 -1.84
C LYS A 51 -6.87 -8.21 -1.19
N ALA A 52 -6.44 -9.22 -1.96
CA ALA A 52 -5.62 -10.30 -1.43
C ALA A 52 -4.25 -9.80 -0.92
N VAL A 53 -3.56 -8.95 -1.70
CA VAL A 53 -2.28 -8.34 -1.29
C VAL A 53 -2.47 -7.50 -0.02
N LEU A 54 -3.49 -6.63 0.03
CA LEU A 54 -3.77 -5.83 1.23
C LEU A 54 -4.10 -6.69 2.45
N SER A 55 -4.83 -7.80 2.27
CA SER A 55 -5.10 -8.75 3.36
C SER A 55 -3.84 -9.40 3.90
N LEU A 56 -2.88 -9.77 3.03
CA LEU A 56 -1.59 -10.34 3.44
C LEU A 56 -0.70 -9.30 4.13
N GLU A 57 -0.57 -8.10 3.55
CA GLU A 57 0.27 -7.04 4.11
C GLU A 57 -0.20 -6.61 5.51
N ASN A 58 -1.51 -6.55 5.72
CA ASN A 58 -2.14 -6.19 7.00
C ASN A 58 -2.38 -7.39 7.93
N GLN A 59 -2.11 -8.62 7.50
CA GLN A 59 -2.37 -9.86 8.26
C GLN A 59 -3.83 -9.99 8.74
N ILE A 60 -4.77 -9.49 7.94
CA ILE A 60 -6.20 -9.50 8.23
C ILE A 60 -6.96 -10.05 7.03
N ILE A 61 -7.73 -11.11 7.27
CA ILE A 61 -8.72 -11.63 6.35
C ILE A 61 -9.95 -10.73 6.43
N ALA A 62 -10.15 -9.94 5.38
CA ALA A 62 -11.21 -8.96 5.33
C ALA A 62 -12.61 -9.63 5.37
N PRO A 63 -13.58 -9.06 6.11
CA PRO A 63 -14.91 -9.60 6.21
C PRO A 63 -15.65 -9.54 4.88
N ASN A 64 -16.49 -10.54 4.62
CA ASN A 64 -17.41 -10.58 3.50
C ASN A 64 -18.73 -9.94 3.93
N ILE A 65 -19.06 -8.79 3.35
CA ILE A 65 -20.30 -8.07 3.67
C ILE A 65 -21.51 -8.70 2.96
N LYS A 66 -22.72 -8.36 3.42
CA LYS A 66 -24.01 -8.83 2.87
C LYS A 66 -24.17 -10.36 2.92
N PHE A 67 -23.50 -11.03 3.87
CA PHE A 67 -23.65 -12.46 4.11
C PHE A 67 -24.42 -12.71 5.42
N SER A 68 -25.72 -12.98 5.33
CA SER A 68 -26.59 -13.22 6.50
C SER A 68 -27.16 -14.63 6.55
N LYS A 69 -27.64 -15.15 5.42
CA LYS A 69 -28.20 -16.49 5.28
C LYS A 69 -27.36 -17.32 4.30
N PRO A 70 -26.65 -18.37 4.77
CA PRO A 70 -25.90 -19.26 3.90
C PRO A 70 -26.81 -19.92 2.85
N ASN A 71 -26.34 -19.98 1.61
CA ASN A 71 -27.04 -20.71 0.55
C ASN A 71 -27.06 -22.22 0.88
N PRO A 72 -28.24 -22.87 1.01
CA PRO A 72 -28.32 -24.27 1.41
C PRO A 72 -27.74 -25.25 0.37
N LYS A 73 -27.53 -24.80 -0.88
CA LYS A 73 -26.87 -25.59 -1.92
C LYS A 73 -25.35 -25.68 -1.75
N ILE A 74 -24.77 -24.84 -0.90
CA ILE A 74 -23.32 -24.82 -0.64
C ILE A 74 -23.01 -25.74 0.54
N PRO A 75 -22.04 -26.68 0.42
CA PRO A 75 -21.75 -27.66 1.46
C PRO A 75 -20.85 -27.08 2.58
N PHE A 76 -21.24 -25.94 3.18
CA PHE A 76 -20.44 -25.22 4.20
C PHE A 76 -20.00 -26.12 5.35
N LYS A 77 -20.95 -26.78 6.03
CA LYS A 77 -20.65 -27.67 7.16
C LYS A 77 -19.88 -28.92 6.74
N LYS A 78 -20.31 -29.57 5.66
CA LYS A 78 -19.73 -30.84 5.19
C LYS A 78 -18.27 -30.69 4.73
N SER A 79 -17.93 -29.54 4.15
CA SER A 79 -16.61 -29.31 3.54
C SER A 79 -15.76 -28.31 4.32
N ASN A 80 -16.20 -27.92 5.52
CA ASN A 80 -15.58 -26.91 6.38
C ASN A 80 -15.23 -25.60 5.64
N LEU A 81 -16.15 -25.15 4.77
CA LEU A 81 -16.06 -23.83 4.15
C LEU A 81 -16.64 -22.81 5.11
N ARG A 82 -15.93 -21.72 5.33
CA ARG A 82 -16.37 -20.66 6.24
C ARG A 82 -16.25 -19.30 5.55
N VAL A 83 -17.23 -18.44 5.78
CA VAL A 83 -17.23 -17.06 5.28
C VAL A 83 -16.93 -16.14 6.45
N PRO A 84 -15.80 -15.42 6.48
CA PRO A 84 -15.51 -14.47 7.53
C PRO A 84 -16.49 -13.29 7.40
N VAL A 85 -17.23 -12.98 8.46
CA VAL A 85 -18.13 -11.80 8.52
C VAL A 85 -17.57 -10.68 9.41
N GLU A 86 -16.50 -10.97 10.14
CA GLU A 86 -15.73 -10.04 10.95
C GLU A 86 -14.26 -10.05 10.50
N PRO A 87 -13.49 -8.98 10.76
CA PRO A 87 -12.04 -8.99 10.56
C PRO A 87 -11.41 -10.17 11.29
N THR A 88 -10.76 -11.05 10.54
CA THR A 88 -10.20 -12.29 11.09
C THR A 88 -8.68 -12.25 10.95
N SER A 89 -7.95 -12.43 12.04
CA SER A 89 -6.48 -12.51 12.02
C SER A 89 -6.02 -13.72 11.21
N TRP A 90 -4.83 -13.61 10.62
CA TRP A 90 -4.21 -14.76 9.97
C TRP A 90 -3.83 -15.85 10.99
N PRO A 91 -4.07 -17.14 10.71
CA PRO A 91 -3.62 -18.20 11.60
C PRO A 91 -2.09 -18.30 11.66
N GLU A 92 -1.52 -18.42 12.85
CA GLU A 92 -0.05 -18.49 13.06
C GLU A 92 0.55 -19.86 12.71
N ASP A 93 -0.29 -20.89 12.61
CA ASP A 93 0.10 -22.30 12.41
C ASP A 93 0.30 -22.69 10.94
N ARG A 94 0.18 -21.74 10.01
CA ARG A 94 0.20 -22.00 8.56
C ARG A 94 0.70 -20.81 7.76
N ASP A 95 1.12 -21.07 6.52
CA ASP A 95 1.55 -20.02 5.61
C ASP A 95 0.42 -19.03 5.27
N GLU A 96 0.83 -17.77 5.12
CA GLU A 96 0.00 -16.68 4.62
C GLU A 96 -0.21 -16.80 3.11
N ARG A 97 -1.20 -17.61 2.71
CA ARG A 97 -1.51 -17.91 1.31
C ARG A 97 -2.96 -17.59 0.95
N ILE A 98 -3.16 -16.94 -0.20
CA ILE A 98 -4.48 -16.68 -0.79
C ILE A 98 -4.57 -17.26 -2.20
N SER A 99 -5.67 -17.97 -2.45
CA SER A 99 -6.08 -18.36 -3.79
C SER A 99 -7.16 -17.42 -4.33
N ILE A 100 -7.04 -17.05 -5.61
CA ILE A 100 -7.90 -16.09 -6.31
C ILE A 100 -8.50 -16.76 -7.54
N ASN A 101 -9.83 -16.76 -7.64
CA ASN A 101 -10.56 -17.29 -8.79
C ASN A 101 -11.12 -16.16 -9.67
N SER A 102 -11.05 -16.33 -10.99
CA SER A 102 -11.77 -15.48 -11.95
C SER A 102 -12.25 -16.29 -13.14
N PHE A 103 -13.57 -16.32 -13.36
CA PHE A 103 -14.20 -17.13 -14.40
C PHE A 103 -14.90 -16.22 -15.41
N GLY A 104 -14.44 -16.24 -16.66
CA GLY A 104 -15.01 -15.45 -17.74
C GLY A 104 -16.26 -16.11 -18.33
N LEU A 105 -17.23 -15.29 -18.77
CA LEU A 105 -18.45 -15.78 -19.43
C LEU A 105 -18.17 -16.67 -20.65
N GLY A 106 -17.06 -16.42 -21.37
CA GLY A 106 -16.62 -17.24 -22.50
C GLY A 106 -15.99 -18.60 -22.13
N GLY A 107 -16.02 -18.98 -20.85
CA GLY A 107 -15.48 -20.25 -20.35
C GLY A 107 -13.98 -20.25 -20.03
N SER A 108 -13.29 -19.13 -20.25
CA SER A 108 -11.89 -18.98 -19.84
C SER A 108 -11.79 -18.76 -18.34
N ASN A 109 -11.06 -19.65 -17.67
CA ASN A 109 -10.90 -19.63 -16.22
C ASN A 109 -9.46 -19.32 -15.84
N ALA A 110 -9.28 -18.48 -14.83
CA ALA A 110 -7.98 -18.18 -14.25
C ALA A 110 -7.99 -18.44 -12.74
N HIS A 111 -6.87 -18.98 -12.24
CA HIS A 111 -6.62 -19.22 -10.83
C HIS A 111 -5.21 -18.75 -10.49
N VAL A 112 -5.07 -17.95 -9.44
CA VAL A 112 -3.77 -17.47 -8.97
C VAL A 112 -3.63 -17.79 -7.50
N VAL A 113 -2.45 -18.30 -7.12
CA VAL A 113 -2.06 -18.49 -5.73
C VAL A 113 -0.96 -17.49 -5.42
N ILE A 114 -1.13 -16.74 -4.33
CA ILE A 114 -0.13 -15.81 -3.83
C ILE A 114 0.22 -16.12 -2.39
N ASP A 115 1.49 -15.92 -2.07
CA ASP A 115 2.06 -16.04 -0.73
C ASP A 115 2.48 -14.67 -0.21
N SER A 116 2.43 -14.51 1.11
CA SER A 116 3.00 -13.35 1.78
C SER A 116 4.50 -13.26 1.55
N ALA A 117 4.99 -12.04 1.29
CA ALA A 117 6.43 -11.78 1.26
C ALA A 117 7.11 -12.11 2.60
N ARG A 118 6.36 -12.06 3.72
CA ARG A 118 6.87 -12.40 5.07
C ARG A 118 7.28 -13.87 5.16
N SER A 119 6.53 -14.77 4.51
CA SER A 119 6.80 -16.21 4.50
C SER A 119 8.17 -16.54 3.88
N PHE A 120 8.70 -15.68 3.00
CA PHE A 120 10.00 -15.88 2.37
C PHE A 120 11.17 -15.25 3.14
N GLN A 121 10.95 -14.67 4.33
CA GLN A 121 11.96 -13.92 5.12
C GLN A 121 12.67 -12.80 4.32
N THR A 122 12.17 -12.45 3.14
CA THR A 122 12.70 -11.38 2.28
C THR A 122 12.32 -10.01 2.81
N TRP A 123 11.28 -9.95 3.65
CA TRP A 123 10.84 -8.74 4.32
C TRP A 123 11.22 -8.80 5.81
N GLN A 124 12.31 -8.12 6.16
CA GLN A 124 12.52 -7.67 7.53
C GLN A 124 12.07 -6.20 7.58
N PRO A 125 11.18 -5.80 8.52
CA PRO A 125 11.00 -4.38 8.79
C PRO A 125 12.38 -3.79 8.99
N ALA A 126 12.71 -2.71 8.27
CA ALA A 126 14.03 -2.09 8.34
C ALA A 126 14.37 -1.89 9.83
N ALA A 127 15.22 -2.79 10.35
CA ALA A 127 15.55 -2.79 11.75
C ALA A 127 16.13 -1.40 12.04
N SER A 128 15.70 -0.81 13.14
CA SER A 128 16.14 0.46 13.68
C SER A 128 17.66 0.55 13.91
N ASP A 129 18.44 -0.47 13.52
CA ASP A 129 19.89 -0.56 13.73
C ASP A 129 20.72 0.24 12.71
N LEU A 130 20.15 0.71 11.60
CA LEU A 130 20.81 1.74 10.76
C LEU A 130 20.97 3.08 11.50
N SER A 131 20.18 3.32 12.55
CA SER A 131 20.32 4.47 13.44
C SER A 131 21.63 4.45 14.25
N ARG A 132 22.24 3.27 14.45
CA ARG A 132 23.38 3.09 15.36
C ARG A 132 24.74 3.29 14.69
N ARG A 133 24.81 3.27 13.35
CA ARG A 133 26.08 3.49 12.62
C ARG A 133 26.31 4.92 12.14
N VAL A 134 25.32 5.80 12.19
CA VAL A 134 25.44 7.22 11.77
C VAL A 134 25.57 8.18 12.96
N THR A 135 25.48 7.69 14.20
CA THR A 135 25.23 8.50 15.41
C THR A 135 26.44 9.25 16.01
N LYS A 136 27.53 9.50 15.28
CA LYS A 136 28.68 10.21 15.88
C LYS A 136 29.21 11.47 15.19
N THR A 137 28.68 11.90 14.03
CA THR A 137 29.32 13.06 13.34
C THR A 137 28.41 14.11 12.71
N MET A 138 27.09 14.15 12.98
CA MET A 138 26.26 15.27 12.48
C MET A 138 25.21 15.71 13.51
N SER A 139 25.60 16.63 14.40
CA SER A 139 24.69 17.30 15.35
C SER A 139 24.32 18.73 14.89
N ALA A 140 24.16 18.96 13.59
CA ALA A 140 23.61 20.20 13.05
C ALA A 140 22.36 19.87 12.21
N ALA A 141 21.18 20.18 12.77
CA ALA A 141 19.86 20.20 12.16
C ALA A 141 19.41 18.94 11.41
N ASN A 142 18.60 18.09 12.06
CA ASN A 142 17.87 16.94 11.49
C ASN A 142 16.81 17.32 10.43
N SER A 143 16.92 18.49 9.80
CA SER A 143 16.02 18.94 8.74
C SER A 143 16.19 18.09 7.49
N GLN A 144 15.09 17.63 6.94
CA GLN A 144 14.99 16.86 5.72
C GLN A 144 14.43 17.74 4.60
N LEU A 145 15.05 17.68 3.43
CA LEU A 145 14.56 18.34 2.22
C LEU A 145 13.61 17.40 1.47
N MET A 146 12.33 17.72 1.47
CA MET A 146 11.30 17.01 0.72
C MET A 146 11.11 17.69 -0.63
N VAL A 147 11.54 17.03 -1.70
CA VAL A 147 11.41 17.54 -3.06
C VAL A 147 10.09 17.08 -3.68
N LEU A 148 9.31 18.03 -4.18
CA LEU A 148 8.02 17.76 -4.80
C LEU A 148 8.08 18.15 -6.28
N SER A 149 7.49 17.34 -7.14
CA SER A 149 7.38 17.66 -8.56
C SER A 149 6.07 17.18 -9.17
N ALA A 150 5.57 17.92 -10.16
CA ALA A 150 4.37 17.58 -10.91
C ALA A 150 4.44 18.07 -12.36
N ASN A 151 3.55 17.54 -13.20
CA ASN A 151 3.46 17.96 -14.61
C ASN A 151 2.62 19.23 -14.81
N SER A 152 2.00 19.76 -13.76
CA SER A 152 1.28 21.05 -13.80
C SER A 152 1.39 21.80 -12.48
N ALA A 153 1.31 23.13 -12.54
CA ALA A 153 1.36 23.99 -11.36
C ALA A 153 0.24 23.69 -10.36
N SER A 154 -0.98 23.42 -10.82
CA SER A 154 -2.12 23.10 -9.96
C SER A 154 -1.95 21.76 -9.23
N SER A 155 -1.34 20.77 -9.89
CA SER A 155 -1.05 19.47 -9.26
C SER A 155 0.07 19.58 -8.24
N LEU A 156 1.10 20.40 -8.51
CA LEU A 156 2.16 20.68 -7.54
C LEU A 156 1.60 21.38 -6.29
N GLN A 157 0.70 22.35 -6.46
CA GLN A 157 0.05 23.02 -5.33
C GLN A 157 -0.80 22.08 -4.47
N ARG A 158 -1.55 21.15 -5.09
CA ARG A 158 -2.29 20.11 -4.35
C ARG A 158 -1.32 19.21 -3.59
N MET A 159 -0.31 18.67 -4.27
CA MET A 159 0.71 17.82 -3.65
C MET A 159 1.41 18.52 -2.48
N GLY A 160 1.73 19.82 -2.60
CA GLY A 160 2.30 20.61 -1.53
C GLY A 160 1.42 20.63 -0.28
N ARG A 161 0.11 20.87 -0.44
CA ARG A 161 -0.85 20.86 0.68
C ARG A 161 -0.98 19.47 1.29
N ASP A 162 -1.17 18.44 0.46
CA ASP A 162 -1.33 17.06 0.93
C ASP A 162 -0.09 16.60 1.75
N PHE A 163 1.11 17.00 1.33
CA PHE A 163 2.34 16.71 2.07
C PHE A 163 2.49 17.55 3.34
N GLN A 164 2.03 18.80 3.36
CA GLN A 164 2.03 19.62 4.58
C GLN A 164 1.07 19.06 5.63
N ASP A 165 -0.12 18.61 5.20
CA ASP A 165 -1.10 17.96 6.08
C ASP A 165 -0.52 16.66 6.64
N TRP A 166 0.07 15.82 5.77
CA TRP A 166 0.75 14.60 6.19
C TRP A 166 1.89 14.88 7.17
N LEU A 167 2.74 15.88 6.90
CA LEU A 167 3.85 16.27 7.77
C LEU A 167 3.35 16.66 9.16
N THR A 168 2.32 17.51 9.23
CA THR A 168 1.74 17.98 10.49
C THR A 168 1.27 16.80 11.34
N ASP A 169 0.58 15.85 10.71
CA ASP A 169 0.07 14.65 11.37
C ASP A 169 1.20 13.66 11.76
N GLU A 170 2.34 13.70 11.07
CA GLU A 170 3.45 12.78 11.26
C GLU A 170 4.42 13.20 12.37
N LEU A 171 4.59 14.51 12.63
CA LEU A 171 5.57 15.01 13.60
C LEU A 171 5.34 14.49 15.03
N ASP A 172 4.07 14.32 15.42
CA ASP A 172 3.68 13.85 16.75
C ASP A 172 3.89 12.34 16.97
N LYS A 173 4.24 11.59 15.92
CA LYS A 173 4.37 10.13 15.98
C LYS A 173 5.77 9.69 16.48
N PRO A 174 5.88 8.62 17.29
CA PRO A 174 7.16 8.19 17.89
C PRO A 174 8.31 7.91 16.91
N ALA A 175 8.01 7.56 15.66
CA ALA A 175 8.98 7.25 14.61
C ALA A 175 9.17 8.38 13.57
N SER A 176 8.70 9.60 13.86
CA SER A 176 8.64 10.72 12.92
C SER A 176 10.00 11.00 12.28
N SER A 177 11.08 11.06 13.06
CA SER A 177 12.42 11.34 12.54
C SER A 177 12.92 10.34 11.49
N GLN A 178 12.60 9.05 11.65
CA GLN A 178 12.97 8.04 10.64
C GLN A 178 12.09 8.18 9.40
N ARG A 179 10.78 8.34 9.57
CA ARG A 179 9.83 8.49 8.47
C ARG A 179 10.09 9.74 7.63
N LEU A 180 10.50 10.85 8.25
CA LEU A 180 10.91 12.06 7.53
C LEU A 180 12.13 11.79 6.62
N ARG A 181 13.13 11.04 7.12
CA ARG A 181 14.31 10.65 6.31
C ARG A 181 13.91 9.72 5.17
N ASP A 182 13.10 8.71 5.46
CA ASP A 182 12.65 7.74 4.46
C ASP A 182 11.78 8.41 3.38
N ALA A 183 10.93 9.36 3.77
CA ALA A 183 10.13 10.17 2.85
C ALA A 183 11.01 11.06 1.97
N ALA A 184 11.96 11.80 2.55
CA ALA A 184 12.90 12.63 1.78
C ALA A 184 13.73 11.79 0.80
N TYR A 185 14.24 10.64 1.24
CA TYR A 185 14.95 9.69 0.37
C TYR A 185 14.06 9.20 -0.77
N THR A 186 12.82 8.80 -0.47
CA THR A 186 11.86 8.29 -1.47
C THR A 186 11.50 9.36 -2.49
N LEU A 187 11.25 10.59 -2.05
CA LEU A 187 10.96 11.72 -2.93
C LEU A 187 12.15 12.10 -3.82
N ALA A 188 13.37 12.08 -3.27
CA ALA A 188 14.56 12.45 -4.02
C ALA A 188 15.02 11.36 -4.99
N ASN A 189 14.89 10.07 -4.63
CA ASN A 189 15.56 8.98 -5.35
C ASN A 189 14.61 7.96 -5.97
N ARG A 190 13.34 7.92 -5.55
CA ARG A 190 12.36 6.87 -5.95
C ARG A 190 11.12 7.45 -6.63
N ARG A 191 11.23 8.69 -7.13
CA ARG A 191 10.21 9.40 -7.91
C ARG A 191 10.86 10.08 -9.10
N GLU A 192 10.07 10.26 -10.15
CA GLU A 192 10.46 11.08 -11.30
C GLU A 192 10.47 12.56 -10.93
N HIS A 193 11.40 13.32 -11.51
CA HIS A 193 11.56 14.76 -11.26
C HIS A 193 10.96 15.60 -12.39
N LEU A 194 9.66 15.86 -12.27
CA LEU A 194 8.83 16.53 -13.28
C LEU A 194 9.10 18.05 -13.39
N PRO A 195 8.57 18.73 -14.43
CA PRO A 195 8.96 20.11 -14.74
C PRO A 195 8.54 21.17 -13.71
N HIS A 196 7.40 21.03 -13.04
CA HIS A 196 7.00 21.95 -11.96
C HIS A 196 7.52 21.43 -10.64
N ARG A 197 8.37 22.20 -9.95
CA ARG A 197 9.06 21.79 -8.72
C ARG A 197 8.82 22.75 -7.56
N SER A 198 8.74 22.18 -6.38
CA SER A 198 8.67 22.85 -5.08
C SER A 198 9.43 22.00 -4.06
N PHE A 199 9.72 22.53 -2.89
CA PHE A 199 10.29 21.78 -1.79
C PHE A 199 9.69 22.19 -0.46
N ILE A 200 9.75 21.28 0.52
CA ILE A 200 9.46 21.54 1.93
C ILE A 200 10.70 21.16 2.73
N VAL A 201 11.09 21.99 3.70
CA VAL A 201 12.12 21.64 4.68
C VAL A 201 11.43 21.31 5.99
N ALA A 202 11.59 20.08 6.48
CA ALA A 202 10.93 19.62 7.70
C ALA A 202 11.93 18.96 8.65
N SER A 203 11.86 19.29 9.93
CA SER A 203 12.57 18.60 11.01
C SER A 203 11.54 18.00 11.98
N ARG A 204 12.00 17.30 13.01
CA ARG A 204 11.12 16.74 14.05
C ARG A 204 10.27 17.83 14.73
N ASP A 205 10.82 19.02 14.88
CA ASP A 205 10.19 20.09 15.67
C ASP A 205 9.51 21.14 14.80
N HIS A 206 9.65 21.05 13.47
CA HIS A 206 9.14 22.06 12.55
C HIS A 206 8.80 21.48 11.17
N ALA A 207 7.56 21.62 10.74
CA ALA A 207 7.16 21.45 9.34
C ALA A 207 7.19 22.81 8.64
N GLY A 208 8.17 23.01 7.76
CA GLY A 208 8.24 24.22 6.94
C GLY A 208 7.09 24.32 5.95
N ALA A 209 6.86 25.53 5.44
CA ALA A 209 5.91 25.74 4.35
C ALA A 209 6.48 25.23 3.01
N ALA A 210 5.59 24.80 2.11
CA ALA A 210 5.99 24.50 0.73
C ALA A 210 6.51 25.77 0.03
N SER A 211 7.66 25.66 -0.63
CA SER A 211 8.20 26.75 -1.44
C SER A 211 7.24 27.09 -2.59
N PRO A 212 7.26 28.33 -3.10
CA PRO A 212 6.55 28.65 -4.33
C PRO A 212 6.97 27.69 -5.46
N GLY A 213 5.98 27.12 -6.14
CA GLY A 213 6.22 26.21 -7.25
C GLY A 213 6.79 26.95 -8.45
N ARG A 214 7.84 26.39 -9.07
CA ARG A 214 8.45 26.95 -10.30
C ARG A 214 8.56 25.87 -11.36
N ARG A 215 8.32 26.25 -12.61
CA ARG A 215 8.68 25.40 -13.74
C ARG A 215 10.18 25.50 -13.97
N ILE A 216 10.86 24.37 -14.11
CA ILE A 216 12.28 24.35 -14.48
C ILE A 216 12.47 25.00 -15.86
N SER A 217 13.60 25.69 -16.03
CA SER A 217 14.03 26.11 -17.35
C SER A 217 14.61 24.94 -18.13
N ASP A 218 14.46 24.98 -19.44
CA ASP A 218 15.12 24.09 -20.37
C ASP A 218 15.73 24.96 -21.49
N PRO A 219 17.07 25.09 -21.58
CA PRO A 219 18.10 24.36 -20.83
C PRO A 219 18.18 24.75 -19.33
N PRO A 220 18.85 23.92 -18.50
CA PRO A 220 19.10 24.26 -17.09
C PRO A 220 19.95 25.54 -16.96
N PRO A 221 19.76 26.32 -15.87
CA PRO A 221 20.48 27.58 -15.69
C PRO A 221 21.97 27.33 -15.41
N SER A 222 22.81 28.28 -15.82
CA SER A 222 24.24 28.26 -15.48
C SER A 222 24.46 28.65 -14.01
N LEU A 223 25.29 27.90 -13.30
CA LEU A 223 25.65 28.18 -11.90
C LEU A 223 26.90 29.07 -11.84
N VAL A 224 26.80 30.19 -11.14
CA VAL A 224 27.94 31.08 -10.85
C VAL A 224 28.09 31.20 -9.33
N MET A 225 29.29 30.93 -8.81
CA MET A 225 29.61 31.10 -7.40
C MET A 225 30.34 32.44 -7.20
N VAL A 226 29.83 33.30 -6.32
CA VAL A 226 30.40 34.63 -6.03
C VAL A 226 31.03 34.61 -4.64
N PHE A 227 32.32 34.92 -4.56
CA PHE A 227 33.08 34.98 -3.30
C PHE A 227 33.24 36.45 -2.89
N SER A 228 32.58 36.84 -1.79
CA SER A 228 32.69 38.19 -1.24
C SER A 228 34.05 38.41 -0.54
N GLY A 229 34.49 39.68 -0.50
CA GLY A 229 35.70 40.08 0.23
C GLY A 229 35.48 40.21 1.75
N HIS A 230 36.33 41.01 2.39
CA HIS A 230 36.23 41.35 3.82
C HIS A 230 34.91 42.07 4.16
N GLY A 231 34.35 41.81 5.35
CA GLY A 231 33.15 42.48 5.88
C GLY A 231 31.91 41.59 6.07
N ALA A 232 31.99 40.30 5.72
CA ALA A 232 30.89 39.32 5.89
C ALA A 232 31.03 38.45 7.15
N GLN A 233 32.05 38.68 7.97
CA GLN A 233 32.20 38.02 9.27
C GLN A 233 31.13 38.51 10.27
N TRP A 234 30.64 37.63 11.13
CA TRP A 234 29.67 37.88 12.20
C TRP A 234 30.26 37.55 13.57
#